data_AF-A0A382H774-F1
#
_entry.id   AF-A0A382H774-F1
#
_cell.length_a   1.000
_cell.length_b   1.000
_cell.length_c   1.000
_cell.angle_alpha   90.00
_cell.angle_beta   90.00
_cell.angle_gamma   90.00
#
_symmetry.space_group_name_H-M   'P 1'
#
loop_
_entity.id
_entity.type
_entity.pdbx_description
1 polymer ?
#
loop_
_entity_poly.entity_id
_entity_poly.type
_entity_poly.pdbx_seq_one_letter_code
_entity_poly.pdbx_strand_id
1 'polypeptide(L)' 'MKLSGFVHLHVHTSFSLLDSSLRHAELFKRAVELKMPAVAMTDHG' A
#
# COMPACT_ATOMS: atom_id res chain seq x y z
N MET A 1 12.24 -17.24 -5.46
CA MET A 1 11.04 -16.99 -4.63
C MET A 1 9.86 -16.64 -5.53
N LYS A 2 8.65 -17.13 -5.23
CA LYS A 2 7.44 -16.81 -6.01
C LYS A 2 6.81 -15.51 -5.49
N LEU A 3 6.52 -14.57 -6.38
CA LEU A 3 5.83 -13.30 -6.09
C LEU A 3 4.31 -13.52 -5.98
N SER A 4 3.61 -12.60 -5.32
CA SER A 4 2.15 -12.53 -5.30
C SER A 4 1.60 -12.37 -6.72
N GLY A 5 0.53 -13.09 -7.05
CA GLY A 5 -0.24 -12.90 -8.29
C GLY A 5 -1.22 -11.73 -8.23
N PHE A 6 -1.23 -10.98 -7.13
CA PHE A 6 -2.12 -9.87 -6.86
C PHE A 6 -1.35 -8.65 -6.34
N VAL A 7 -1.78 -7.45 -6.75
CA VAL A 7 -1.23 -6.16 -6.31
C VAL A 7 -2.37 -5.18 -6.04
N HIS A 8 -2.18 -4.29 -5.07
CA HIS A 8 -3.11 -3.20 -4.81
C HIS A 8 -2.76 -1.99 -5.67
N LEU A 9 -3.72 -1.54 -6.48
CA LEU A 9 -3.60 -0.36 -7.33
C LEU A 9 -4.41 0.85 -6.81
N HIS A 10 -5.08 0.69 -5.67
CA HIS A 10 -5.87 1.74 -5.03
C HIS A 10 -5.66 1.64 -3.51
N VAL A 11 -4.86 2.53 -2.94
CA VAL A 11 -4.55 2.56 -1.51
C VAL A 11 -4.42 4.00 -1.05
N HIS A 12 -5.05 4.30 0.08
CA HIS A 12 -4.98 5.61 0.72
C HIS A 12 -3.99 5.53 1.89
N THR A 13 -3.03 6.44 1.90
CA THR A 13 -2.04 6.64 2.96
C THR A 13 -2.45 7.79 3.86
N SER A 14 -1.63 8.07 4.86
CA SER A 14 -1.80 9.19 5.78
C SER A 14 -1.88 10.58 5.12
N PHE A 15 -1.62 10.70 3.82
CA PHE A 15 -1.87 11.95 3.08
C PHE A 15 -3.35 12.16 2.77
N SER A 16 -4.19 11.11 2.73
CA SER A 16 -5.65 11.23 2.72
C SER A 16 -6.16 11.66 4.11
N LEU A 17 -6.15 12.97 4.38
CA LEU A 17 -6.40 13.57 5.71
C LEU A 17 -7.73 13.15 6.36
N LEU A 18 -8.76 12.89 5.57
CA LEU A 18 -10.10 12.56 6.06
C LEU A 18 -10.29 11.07 6.34
N ASP A 19 -9.62 10.20 5.59
CA ASP A 19 -10.08 8.81 5.43
C ASP A 19 -9.01 7.74 5.73
N SER A 20 -7.75 8.11 6.02
CA SER A 20 -6.71 7.11 6.23
C SER A 20 -5.84 7.34 7.47
N SER A 21 -5.72 6.28 8.27
CA SER A 21 -4.76 6.15 9.37
C SER A 21 -3.51 5.37 8.98
N LEU A 22 -3.38 4.97 7.71
CA LEU A 22 -2.32 4.08 7.24
C LEU A 22 -1.00 4.83 7.06
N ARG A 23 0.04 4.40 7.76
CA ARG A 23 1.40 4.96 7.63
C ARG A 23 2.20 4.27 6.54
N HIS A 24 3.01 5.04 5.81
CA HIS A 24 3.88 4.59 4.72
C HIS A 24 4.78 3.40 5.10
N ALA A 25 5.44 3.46 6.25
CA ALA A 25 6.34 2.39 6.71
C ALA A 25 5.62 1.05 6.87
N GLU A 26 4.41 1.06 7.43
CA GLU A 26 3.60 -0.15 7.61
C GLU A 26 3.08 -0.66 6.26
N LEU A 27 2.68 0.23 5.34
CA LEU A 27 2.29 -0.13 3.98
C LEU A 27 3.41 -0.88 3.25
N PHE A 28 4.63 -0.34 3.24
CA PHE A 28 5.76 -0.96 2.54
C PHE A 28 6.18 -2.27 3.19
N LYS A 29 6.26 -2.31 4.52
CA LYS A 29 6.54 -3.54 5.28
C LYS A 29 5.54 -4.63 4.92
N ARG A 30 4.24 -4.30 4.89
CA ARG A 30 3.17 -5.25 4.58
C ARG A 30 3.24 -5.74 3.13
N ALA A 31 3.52 -4.86 2.17
CA ALA A 31 3.68 -5.23 0.77
C ALA A 31 4.82 -6.26 0.58
N VAL A 32 5.95 -6.06 1.29
CA VAL A 32 7.09 -7.00 1.27
C VAL A 32 6.73 -8.35 1.91
N GLU A 33 6.08 -8.35 3.09
CA GLU A 33 5.61 -9.58 3.75
C GLU A 33 4.69 -10.41 2.85
N LEU A 34 3.82 -9.74 2.10
CA LEU A 34 2.89 -10.36 1.16
C LEU A 34 3.52 -10.69 -0.20
N LYS A 35 4.81 -10.41 -0.40
CA LYS A 35 5.54 -10.63 -1.65
C LYS A 35 4.88 -9.93 -2.85
N MET A 36 4.26 -8.78 -2.61
CA MET A 36 3.71 -7.95 -3.66
C MET A 36 4.86 -7.28 -4.41
N PRO A 37 4.97 -7.43 -5.74
CA PRO A 37 6.04 -6.79 -6.51
C PRO A 37 5.88 -5.27 -6.61
N ALA A 38 4.67 -4.76 -6.41
CA ALA A 38 4.34 -3.34 -6.44
C ALA A 38 3.09 -3.03 -5.61
N VAL A 39 2.95 -1.78 -5.21
CA VAL A 39 1.74 -1.21 -4.60
C VAL A 39 1.60 0.24 -5.07
N ALA A 40 0.37 0.68 -5.38
CA ALA A 40 0.09 2.06 -5.74
C ALA A 40 -0.39 2.86 -4.51
N MET A 41 -0.05 4.15 -4.48
CA MET A 41 -0.62 5.13 -3.55
C MET A 41 -1.53 6.06 -4.35
N THR A 42 -2.78 6.20 -3.92
CA THR A 42 -3.86 6.92 -4.61
C THR A 42 -4.64 7.76 -3.60
N ASP A 43 -3.93 8.64 -2.92
CA ASP A 43 -4.49 9.50 -1.88
C ASP A 43 -5.58 10.45 -2.41
N HIS A 44 -6.48 10.87 -1.52
CA HIS A 44 -7.41 11.96 -1.76
C HIS A 44 -6.64 13.29 -1.71
N GLY A 45 -6.91 14.16 -2.70
CA GLY A 45 -6.36 15.52 -2.73
C GLY A 45 -7.01 16.45 -1.73
#